data_AF-A0A564WW88-F1
#
_entry.id   AF-A0A564WW88-F1
#
_cell.length_a   1.000
_cell.length_b   1.000
_cell.length_c   1.000
_cell.angle_alpha   90.00
_cell.angle_beta   90.00
_cell.angle_gamma   90.00
#
_symmetry.space_group_name_H-M   'P 1'
#
loop_
_entity.id
_entity.type
_entity.pdbx_description
1 polymer ?
#
loop_
_entity_poly.entity_id
_entity_poly.type
_entity_poly.pdbx_seq_one_letter_code
_entity_poly.pdbx_strand_id
1 'polypeptide(L)'
;MTPNVDPITFFNKANELMVKNSPAAADKEMLEKIAAVNIGPGMEFDTSVLTGDVAENWKTMLTEIRLKLIKEGQKFSKKLGQWDYFGEPIGDFNTEYAYRALVALAGLGANTVEVALYPKIEQDADGNTLLNFL
;
A
#
# COMPACT_ATOMS: atom_id res chain seq x y z
N MET A 1 10.55 10.25 0.32
CA MET A 1 10.30 10.64 -1.08
C MET A 1 9.74 9.44 -1.81
N THR A 2 8.51 9.48 -2.31
CA THR A 2 8.10 8.52 -3.35
C THR A 2 8.87 8.88 -4.62
N PRO A 3 9.59 7.94 -5.26
CA PRO A 3 10.22 8.23 -6.54
C PRO A 3 9.14 8.70 -7.52
N ASN A 4 9.45 9.77 -8.26
CA ASN A 4 8.54 10.42 -9.19
C ASN A 4 8.43 9.57 -10.47
N VAL A 5 7.88 8.36 -10.35
CA VAL A 5 7.64 7.44 -11.45
C VAL A 5 6.31 7.82 -12.09
N ASP A 6 6.30 8.03 -13.40
CA ASP A 6 5.08 8.32 -14.15
C ASP A 6 4.14 7.09 -14.18
N PRO A 7 2.82 7.27 -14.42
CA PRO A 7 1.85 6.18 -14.37
C PRO A 7 2.17 5.05 -15.34
N ILE A 8 2.71 5.35 -16.53
CA ILE A 8 2.99 4.34 -17.56
C ILE A 8 4.11 3.44 -17.07
N THR A 9 5.22 4.03 -16.61
CA THR A 9 6.34 3.27 -16.03
C THR A 9 5.90 2.47 -14.80
N PHE A 10 5.05 3.04 -13.95
CA PHE A 10 4.55 2.37 -12.75
C PHE A 10 3.74 1.10 -13.08
N PHE A 11 2.72 1.21 -13.92
CA PHE A 11 1.85 0.08 -14.23
C PHE A 11 2.51 -0.95 -15.15
N ASN A 12 3.35 -0.53 -16.11
CA ASN A 12 4.13 -1.49 -16.90
C ASN A 12 5.13 -2.25 -16.03
N LYS A 13 5.73 -1.61 -15.02
CA LYS A 13 6.60 -2.32 -14.08
C LYS A 13 5.82 -3.33 -13.24
N ALA A 14 4.63 -2.98 -12.79
CA ALA A 14 3.75 -3.92 -12.09
C ALA A 14 3.43 -5.14 -12.97
N ASN A 15 3.09 -4.92 -14.25
CA ASN A 15 2.81 -5.99 -15.21
C ASN A 15 4.01 -6.92 -15.44
N GLU A 16 5.22 -6.36 -15.61
CA GLU A 16 6.46 -7.14 -15.72
C GLU A 16 6.70 -7.98 -14.47
N LEU A 17 6.55 -7.39 -13.29
CA LEU A 17 6.84 -8.06 -12.02
C LEU A 17 5.86 -9.17 -11.71
N MET A 18 4.60 -9.04 -12.12
CA MET A 18 3.57 -10.08 -11.95
C MET A 18 3.85 -11.35 -12.77
N VAL A 19 4.69 -11.29 -13.81
CA VAL A 19 5.15 -12.50 -14.52
C VAL A 19 6.12 -13.31 -13.66
N LYS A 20 7.09 -12.63 -13.04
CA LYS A 20 8.13 -13.26 -12.20
C LYS A 20 7.62 -13.62 -10.81
N ASN A 21 6.61 -12.90 -10.34
CA ASN A 21 5.99 -13.06 -9.03
C ASN A 21 4.49 -13.20 -9.25
N SER A 22 4.05 -14.41 -9.60
CA SER A 22 2.65 -14.68 -9.88
C SER A 22 1.77 -14.20 -8.72
N PRO A 23 0.69 -13.46 -8.99
CA PRO A 23 -0.24 -13.05 -7.94
C PRO A 23 -0.80 -14.24 -7.16
N ALA A 24 -1.23 -14.00 -5.93
CA ALA A 24 -1.87 -15.03 -5.13
C ALA A 24 -3.21 -15.45 -5.75
N ALA A 25 -3.62 -16.71 -5.57
CA ALA A 25 -4.90 -17.21 -6.08
C ALA A 25 -6.11 -16.40 -5.56
N ALA A 26 -6.03 -15.91 -4.33
CA ALA A 26 -7.05 -15.05 -3.72
C ALA A 26 -7.21 -13.69 -4.43
N ASP A 27 -6.20 -13.24 -5.17
CA ASP A 27 -6.21 -11.93 -5.83
C ASP A 27 -6.98 -11.97 -7.19
N LYS A 28 -7.48 -13.15 -7.60
CA LYS A 28 -8.14 -13.37 -8.91
C LYS A 28 -9.21 -12.32 -9.24
N GLU A 29 -10.17 -12.10 -8.34
CA GLU A 29 -11.27 -11.15 -8.60
C GLU A 29 -10.79 -9.70 -8.72
N MET A 30 -9.74 -9.32 -7.99
CA MET A 30 -9.15 -7.99 -8.11
C MET A 30 -8.41 -7.84 -9.44
N LEU A 31 -7.65 -8.86 -9.85
CA LEU A 31 -6.96 -8.88 -11.13
C LEU A 31 -7.94 -8.78 -12.31
N GLU A 32 -9.05 -9.50 -12.26
CA GLU A 32 -10.11 -9.42 -13.28
C GLU A 32 -10.69 -7.99 -13.39
N LYS A 33 -10.84 -7.28 -12.27
CA LYS A 33 -11.31 -5.88 -12.26
C LYS A 33 -10.31 -4.92 -12.90
N ILE A 34 -9.03 -5.01 -12.53
CA ILE A 34 -8.00 -4.08 -13.02
C ILE A 34 -7.46 -4.44 -14.41
N ALA A 35 -7.72 -5.65 -14.90
CA ALA A 35 -7.43 -6.04 -16.28
C ALA A 35 -8.18 -5.16 -17.30
N ALA A 36 -9.28 -4.51 -16.91
CA ALA A 36 -10.01 -3.56 -17.76
C ALA A 36 -9.16 -2.36 -18.23
N VAL A 37 -8.02 -2.09 -17.59
CA VAL A 37 -7.05 -1.06 -18.00
C VAL A 37 -5.67 -1.66 -18.30
N ASN A 38 -5.66 -2.95 -18.68
CA ASN A 38 -4.47 -3.76 -18.97
C ASN A 38 -3.44 -3.79 -17.84
N ILE A 39 -3.90 -3.87 -16.59
CA ILE A 39 -3.03 -4.21 -15.46
C ILE A 39 -3.15 -5.71 -15.17
N GLY A 40 -2.07 -6.45 -15.38
CA GLY A 40 -2.02 -7.91 -15.22
C GLY A 40 -0.69 -8.52 -15.67
N PRO A 41 -0.44 -9.80 -15.38
CA PRO A 41 0.83 -10.46 -15.70
C PRO A 41 1.15 -10.37 -17.20
N GLY A 42 2.25 -9.69 -17.54
CA GLY A 42 2.73 -9.59 -18.93
C GLY A 42 1.91 -8.69 -19.86
N MET A 43 0.94 -7.94 -19.33
CA MET A 43 0.17 -6.96 -20.11
C MET A 43 0.96 -5.67 -20.36
N GLU A 44 0.49 -4.86 -21.30
CA GLU A 44 0.95 -3.48 -21.52
C GLU A 44 -0.15 -2.51 -21.11
N PHE A 45 0.16 -1.58 -20.20
CA PHE A 45 -0.81 -0.66 -19.61
C PHE A 45 -1.53 0.15 -20.69
N ASP A 46 -2.86 0.24 -20.58
CA ASP A 46 -3.68 0.99 -21.53
C ASP A 46 -3.51 2.49 -21.29
N THR A 47 -2.66 3.14 -22.08
CA THR A 47 -2.39 4.58 -21.96
C THR A 47 -3.58 5.44 -22.39
N SER A 48 -4.58 4.88 -23.10
CA SER A 48 -5.76 5.64 -23.55
C SER A 48 -6.65 6.11 -22.39
N VAL A 49 -6.53 5.47 -21.22
CA VAL A 49 -7.25 5.86 -20.00
C VAL A 49 -6.67 7.13 -19.37
N LEU A 50 -5.46 7.52 -19.74
CA LEU A 50 -4.78 8.72 -19.27
C LEU A 50 -5.24 9.92 -20.11
N THR A 51 -6.15 10.72 -19.57
CA THR A 51 -6.70 11.91 -20.25
C THR A 51 -6.38 13.20 -19.48
N GLY A 52 -6.38 14.34 -20.18
CA GLY A 52 -6.09 15.64 -19.58
C GLY A 52 -4.62 15.84 -19.19
N ASP A 53 -4.38 16.60 -18.12
CA ASP A 53 -3.03 16.80 -17.57
C ASP A 53 -2.62 15.58 -16.73
N VAL A 54 -2.01 14.61 -17.41
CA VAL A 54 -1.59 13.33 -16.80
C VAL A 54 -0.65 13.54 -15.62
N ALA A 55 0.27 14.49 -15.69
CA ALA A 55 1.28 14.71 -14.65
C ALA A 55 0.63 15.26 -13.37
N GLU A 56 -0.23 16.29 -13.50
CA GLU A 56 -0.91 16.87 -12.35
C GLU A 56 -1.97 15.92 -11.77
N ASN A 57 -2.71 15.21 -12.63
CA ASN A 57 -3.67 14.19 -12.20
C ASN A 57 -2.98 13.06 -11.43
N TRP A 58 -1.82 12.60 -11.89
CA TRP A 58 -1.05 11.56 -11.21
C TRP A 58 -0.55 12.02 -9.84
N LYS A 59 0.02 13.24 -9.76
CA LYS A 59 0.46 13.83 -8.50
C LYS A 59 -0.68 14.01 -7.50
N THR A 60 -1.84 14.46 -7.98
CA THR A 60 -3.05 14.60 -7.17
C THR A 60 -3.49 13.24 -6.64
N MET A 61 -3.61 12.23 -7.52
CA MET A 61 -3.97 10.86 -7.13
C MET A 61 -3.01 10.30 -6.08
N LEU A 62 -1.69 10.45 -6.25
CA LEU A 62 -0.69 9.97 -5.28
C LEU A 62 -0.85 10.62 -3.90
N THR A 63 -1.31 11.87 -3.83
CA THR A 63 -1.56 12.56 -2.57
C THR A 63 -2.83 12.04 -1.91
N GLU A 64 -3.92 11.94 -2.67
CA GLU A 64 -5.22 11.49 -2.17
C GLU A 64 -5.22 10.02 -1.75
N ILE A 65 -4.56 9.16 -2.53
CA ILE A 65 -4.51 7.73 -2.25
C ILE A 65 -3.79 7.47 -0.93
N ARG A 66 -2.74 8.23 -0.59
CA ARG A 66 -2.01 8.06 0.68
C ARG A 66 -2.91 8.28 1.88
N LEU A 67 -3.77 9.31 1.84
CA LEU A 67 -4.73 9.58 2.91
C LEU A 67 -5.76 8.44 3.02
N LYS A 68 -6.23 7.93 1.89
CA LYS A 68 -7.15 6.77 1.86
C LYS A 68 -6.48 5.52 2.44
N LEU A 69 -5.23 5.23 2.07
CA LEU A 69 -4.48 4.07 2.57
C LEU A 69 -4.26 4.16 4.09
N ILE A 70 -3.93 5.34 4.62
CA ILE A 70 -3.79 5.55 6.07
C ILE A 70 -5.11 5.25 6.78
N LYS A 71 -6.22 5.82 6.30
CA LYS A 71 -7.55 5.60 6.89
C LYS A 71 -7.96 4.13 6.88
N GLU A 72 -7.74 3.44 5.76
CA GLU A 72 -8.08 2.02 5.63
C GLU A 72 -7.17 1.15 6.50
N GLY A 73 -5.86 1.42 6.53
CA GLY A 73 -4.91 0.67 7.35
C GLY A 73 -5.11 0.87 8.86
N GLN A 74 -5.58 2.03 9.30
CA GLN A 74 -5.91 2.29 10.72
C GLN A 74 -6.97 1.34 11.29
N LYS A 75 -7.81 0.71 10.43
CA LYS A 75 -8.77 -0.32 10.86
C LYS A 75 -8.09 -1.55 11.47
N PHE A 76 -6.82 -1.77 11.13
CA PHE A 76 -6.00 -2.89 11.63
C PHE A 76 -5.08 -2.47 12.78
N SER A 77 -5.17 -1.21 13.26
CA SER A 77 -4.42 -0.77 14.42
C SER A 77 -4.91 -1.48 15.68
N LYS A 78 -3.95 -1.92 16.50
CA LYS A 78 -4.17 -2.59 17.78
C LYS A 78 -3.38 -1.87 18.86
N LYS A 79 -3.82 -2.05 20.10
CA LYS A 79 -3.15 -1.53 21.28
C LYS A 79 -2.41 -2.64 22.01
N LEU A 80 -1.23 -2.31 22.50
CA LEU A 80 -0.47 -3.08 23.48
C LEU A 80 -0.14 -2.13 24.65
N GLY A 81 -1.11 -1.96 25.55
CA GLY A 81 -1.08 -0.86 26.52
C GLY A 81 -1.12 0.50 25.81
N GLN A 82 -0.13 1.35 26.09
CA GLN A 82 0.03 2.67 25.45
C GLN A 82 0.62 2.61 24.03
N TRP A 83 1.15 1.46 23.62
CA TRP A 83 1.75 1.28 22.30
C TRP A 83 0.69 0.94 21.25
N ASP A 84 0.89 1.43 20.03
CA ASP A 84 0.11 1.10 18.85
C ASP A 84 0.93 0.18 17.94
N TYR A 85 0.28 -0.83 17.35
CA TYR A 85 0.89 -1.63 16.29
C TYR A 85 -0.16 -2.03 15.26
N PHE A 86 0.30 -2.40 14.08
CA PHE A 86 -0.53 -2.92 13.00
C PHE A 86 -0.69 -4.45 13.18
N GLY A 87 -1.92 -4.93 13.38
CA GLY A 87 -2.23 -6.34 13.68
C GLY A 87 -2.61 -7.18 12.46
N GLU A 88 -3.18 -8.37 12.70
CA GLU A 88 -3.68 -9.25 11.62
C GLU A 88 -4.62 -8.52 10.65
N PRO A 89 -4.56 -8.83 9.34
CA PRO A 89 -3.75 -9.88 8.74
C PRO A 89 -2.37 -9.38 8.23
N ILE A 90 -1.62 -8.54 8.97
CA ILE A 90 -0.28 -8.09 8.53
C ILE A 90 0.63 -9.27 8.16
N GLY A 91 1.47 -9.09 7.14
CA GLY A 91 2.35 -10.13 6.60
C GLY A 91 1.69 -10.90 5.45
N ASP A 92 0.55 -11.54 5.70
CA ASP A 92 -0.19 -12.28 4.66
C ASP A 92 -1.14 -11.39 3.85
N PHE A 93 -1.71 -10.39 4.52
CA PHE A 93 -2.67 -9.38 4.07
C PHE A 93 -3.99 -9.92 3.50
N ASN A 94 -4.06 -11.18 3.04
CA ASN A 94 -5.18 -11.73 2.28
C ASN A 94 -5.63 -10.71 1.21
N THR A 95 -6.92 -10.47 1.05
CA THR A 95 -7.44 -9.49 0.10
C THR A 95 -7.55 -8.06 0.67
N GLU A 96 -6.86 -7.74 1.77
CA GLU A 96 -6.82 -6.41 2.36
C GLU A 96 -5.83 -5.49 1.62
N TYR A 97 -6.12 -5.20 0.35
CA TYR A 97 -5.21 -4.52 -0.57
C TYR A 97 -4.76 -3.14 -0.08
N ALA A 98 -5.65 -2.37 0.53
CA ALA A 98 -5.31 -1.06 1.07
C ALA A 98 -4.33 -1.15 2.24
N TYR A 99 -4.49 -2.17 3.08
CA TYR A 99 -3.57 -2.44 4.18
C TYR A 99 -2.21 -2.92 3.67
N ARG A 100 -2.20 -3.86 2.71
CA ARG A 100 -1.00 -4.32 2.00
C ARG A 100 -0.23 -3.14 1.38
N ALA A 101 -0.93 -2.23 0.71
CA ALA A 101 -0.34 -1.05 0.08
C ALA A 101 0.19 -0.03 1.10
N LEU A 102 -0.52 0.21 2.21
CA LEU A 102 -0.02 1.09 3.28
C LEU A 102 1.29 0.54 3.87
N VAL A 103 1.32 -0.76 4.20
CA VAL A 103 2.51 -1.39 4.79
C VAL A 103 3.67 -1.41 3.79
N ALA A 104 3.43 -1.64 2.50
CA ALA A 104 4.48 -1.52 1.48
C ALA A 104 5.10 -0.10 1.41
N LEU A 105 4.31 0.95 1.67
CA LEU A 105 4.80 2.34 1.73
C LEU A 105 5.52 2.67 3.04
N ALA A 106 5.09 2.09 4.16
CA ALA A 106 5.54 2.47 5.50
C ALA A 106 6.64 1.56 6.08
N GLY A 107 6.67 0.28 5.69
CA GLY A 107 7.51 -0.76 6.28
C GLY A 107 7.40 -2.07 5.49
N LEU A 108 7.93 -2.06 4.26
CA LEU A 108 7.92 -3.23 3.37
C LEU A 108 8.58 -4.44 4.05
N GLY A 109 7.95 -5.61 3.93
CA GLY A 109 8.47 -6.87 4.47
C GLY A 109 8.06 -7.17 5.91
N ALA A 110 6.99 -6.53 6.42
CA ALA A 110 6.42 -6.87 7.72
C ALA A 110 6.08 -8.37 7.82
N ASN A 111 6.44 -8.99 8.93
CA ASN A 111 6.04 -10.36 9.26
C ASN A 111 4.63 -10.43 9.84
N THR A 112 4.08 -11.64 9.97
CA THR A 112 2.82 -11.89 10.70
C THR A 112 3.00 -11.65 12.20
N VAL A 113 1.89 -11.45 12.92
CA VAL A 113 1.93 -11.13 14.36
C VAL A 113 2.49 -12.25 15.22
N GLU A 114 2.44 -13.50 14.75
CA GLU A 114 3.04 -14.67 15.39
C GLU A 114 4.58 -14.64 15.33
N VAL A 115 5.14 -13.91 14.37
CA VAL A 115 6.59 -13.81 14.15
C VAL A 115 7.16 -12.52 14.75
N ALA A 116 6.50 -11.37 14.52
CA ALA A 116 6.97 -10.10 15.05
C ALA A 116 5.84 -9.09 15.28
N LEU A 117 5.99 -8.27 16.33
CA LEU A 117 5.21 -7.06 16.53
C LEU A 117 6.14 -5.85 16.35
N TYR A 118 5.62 -4.77 15.76
CA TYR A 118 6.32 -3.50 15.59
C TYR A 118 5.57 -2.37 16.31
N PRO A 119 5.60 -2.31 17.66
CA PRO A 119 4.89 -1.29 18.41
C PRO A 119 5.57 0.07 18.27
N LYS A 120 4.78 1.11 18.09
CA LYS A 120 5.18 2.51 18.17
C LYS A 120 4.40 3.22 19.26
N ILE A 121 4.94 4.34 19.72
CA ILE A 121 4.27 5.23 20.65
C ILE A 121 4.53 6.67 20.20
N GLU A 122 3.52 7.52 20.31
CA GLU A 122 3.62 8.93 19.92
C GLU A 122 3.58 9.88 21.13
N GLN A 123 3.28 9.35 22.32
CA GLN A 123 3.17 10.11 23.56
C GLN A 123 4.01 9.45 24.67
N ASP A 124 4.60 10.25 25.56
CA ASP A 124 5.22 9.72 26.78
C ASP A 124 4.18 9.26 27.81
N ALA A 125 4.65 8.80 28.98
CA ALA A 125 3.77 8.30 30.05
C ALA A 125 2.84 9.36 30.65
N ASP A 126 3.16 10.65 30.45
CA ASP A 126 2.36 11.79 30.92
C ASP A 126 1.42 12.33 29.83
N GLY A 127 1.42 11.71 28.64
CA GLY A 127 0.60 12.10 27.49
C GLY A 127 1.18 13.22 26.63
N ASN A 128 2.43 13.64 26.87
CA ASN A 128 3.07 14.65 26.03
C ASN A 128 3.51 14.01 24.71
N THR A 129 3.23 14.67 23.59
CA THR A 129 3.71 14.21 22.28
C THR A 129 5.22 14.13 22.26
N LEU A 130 5.75 12.95 21.92
CA LEU A 130 7.16 12.77 21.64
C LEU A 130 7.49 13.54 20.35
N LEU A 131 8.48 14.42 20.38
CA LEU A 131 8.95 15.12 19.19
C LEU A 131 9.57 14.09 18.24
N ASN A 132 8.85 13.70 17.20
CA ASN A 132 9.38 12.83 16.16
C ASN A 132 10.30 13.63 15.23
N PHE A 133 11.59 13.25 15.20
CA PHE A 133 12.49 13.51 14.08
C PHE A 133 12.38 12.35 13.10
N LEU A 134 11.36 12.35 12.23
CA LEU A 134 11.31 11.57 10.99
C LEU A 134 10.61 12.37 9.90
#